data_AF-A0A9R1AU69-F1
#
_entry.id   AF-A0A9R1AU69-F1
#
_cell.length_a   1.000
_cell.length_b   1.000
_cell.length_c   1.000
_cell.angle_alpha   90.00
_cell.angle_beta   90.00
_cell.angle_gamma   90.00
#
_symmetry.space_group_name_H-M   'P 1'
#
loop_
_entity.id
_entity.type
_entity.pdbx_description
1 polymer ?
#
loop_
_entity_poly.entity_id
_entity_poly.type
_entity_poly.pdbx_seq_one_letter_code
_entity_poly.pdbx_strand_id
1 'polypeptide(L)'
;MIFIWCYFLQYQVVCKPGTVKTYKKFEAQIYVLTKNEGGRHTAFFSNYIPQFYFRTTGICGKIELPLHVNMVMPGDSITATFELMLPAPLEPGLRFTLREGGRTVGAGMVTRVMS
;
A
#
# COMPACT_ATOMS: atom_id res chain seq x y z
N MET A 1 -1.98 3.59 -23.02
CA MET A 1 -3.20 3.74 -22.20
C MET A 1 -2.87 4.75 -21.10
N ILE A 2 -3.31 6.00 -21.25
CA ILE A 2 -2.87 7.10 -20.37
C ILE A 2 -3.88 7.20 -19.22
N PHE A 3 -3.46 6.82 -18.02
CA PHE A 3 -4.20 7.05 -16.78
C PHE A 3 -3.70 8.36 -16.19
N ILE A 4 -4.54 9.40 -16.18
CA ILE A 4 -4.19 10.68 -15.58
C ILE A 4 -4.81 10.70 -14.19
N TRP A 5 -3.96 10.69 -13.16
CA TRP A 5 -4.39 10.87 -11.79
C TRP A 5 -4.80 12.32 -11.62
N CYS A 6 -6.07 12.55 -11.26
CA CYS A 6 -6.61 13.90 -11.17
C CYS A 6 -6.22 14.51 -9.83
N TYR A 7 -5.49 15.62 -9.85
CA TYR A 7 -5.08 16.34 -8.63
C TYR A 7 -6.23 17.13 -7.97
N PHE A 8 -7.34 17.34 -8.68
CA PHE A 8 -8.47 18.18 -8.22
C PHE A 8 -9.46 17.42 -7.33
N LEU A 9 -9.51 16.09 -7.45
CA LEU A 9 -10.32 15.21 -6.62
C LEU A 9 -9.35 14.15 -6.09
N GLN A 10 -8.83 14.36 -4.88
CA GLN A 10 -8.10 13.31 -4.16
C GLN A 10 -8.94 12.02 -4.31
N TYR A 11 -8.33 10.90 -4.68
CA TYR A 11 -8.98 9.60 -4.90
C TYR A 11 -9.56 9.28 -6.30
N GLN A 12 -9.36 10.10 -7.34
CA GLN A 12 -9.90 9.78 -8.68
C GLN A 12 -8.85 9.69 -9.80
N VAL A 13 -9.11 8.80 -10.74
CA VAL A 13 -8.32 8.62 -11.98
C VAL A 13 -9.21 8.88 -13.18
N VAL A 14 -8.74 9.70 -14.12
CA VAL A 14 -9.38 9.90 -15.41
C VAL A 14 -8.88 8.82 -16.37
N CYS A 15 -9.83 8.07 -16.93
CA CYS A 15 -9.56 6.96 -17.82
C CYS A 15 -10.65 6.83 -18.90
N LYS A 16 -10.36 6.08 -19.95
CA LYS A 16 -11.35 5.74 -20.97
C LYS A 16 -12.46 4.89 -20.33
N PRO A 17 -13.75 5.12 -20.63
CA PRO A 17 -14.84 4.33 -20.07
C PRO A 17 -14.61 2.81 -20.23
N GLY A 18 -14.84 2.06 -19.16
CA GLY A 18 -14.72 0.59 -19.13
C GLY A 18 -13.29 0.03 -19.06
N THR A 19 -12.25 0.88 -18.99
CA THR A 19 -10.85 0.41 -19.04
C THR A 19 -10.22 0.12 -17.68
N VAL A 20 -10.81 0.60 -16.58
CA VAL A 20 -10.19 0.54 -15.25
C VAL A 20 -11.10 -0.15 -14.27
N LYS A 21 -10.59 -1.20 -13.64
CA LYS A 21 -11.23 -1.87 -12.52
C LYS A 21 -10.58 -1.42 -11.22
N THR A 22 -11.38 -1.34 -10.17
CA THR A 22 -10.91 -0.99 -8.84
C THR A 22 -11.04 -2.20 -7.92
N TYR A 23 -10.12 -2.30 -6.98
CA TYR A 23 -9.97 -3.43 -6.07
C TYR A 23 -9.69 -2.92 -4.66
N LYS A 24 -10.03 -3.74 -3.66
CA LYS A 24 -9.71 -3.45 -2.25
C LYS A 24 -8.62 -4.35 -1.70
N LYS A 25 -8.57 -5.61 -2.15
CA LYS A 25 -7.64 -6.61 -1.63
C LYS A 25 -6.51 -6.86 -2.61
N PHE A 26 -5.30 -6.99 -2.11
CA PHE A 26 -4.13 -7.33 -2.92
C PHE A 26 -3.03 -7.93 -2.07
N GLU A 27 -2.16 -8.70 -2.73
CA GLU A 27 -0.91 -9.18 -2.17
C GLU A 27 0.22 -8.26 -2.63
N ALA A 28 1.16 -7.97 -1.74
CA ALA A 28 2.34 -7.18 -2.08
C ALA A 28 3.56 -7.60 -1.29
N GLN A 29 4.73 -7.34 -1.87
CA GLN A 29 5.99 -7.37 -1.16
C GLN A 29 6.26 -5.96 -0.61
N ILE A 30 6.63 -5.88 0.66
CA ILE A 30 6.97 -4.62 1.33
C ILE A 30 8.35 -4.72 1.98
N TYR A 31 9.05 -3.59 1.99
CA TYR A 31 10.24 -3.33 2.80
C TYR A 31 9.89 -2.27 3.84
N VAL A 32 10.20 -2.55 5.11
CA VAL A 32 9.96 -1.64 6.22
C VAL A 32 11.22 -0.82 6.47
N LEU A 33 11.11 0.51 6.42
CA LEU A 33 12.25 1.40 6.59
C LEU A 33 12.78 1.32 8.02
N THR A 34 14.10 1.26 8.14
CA THR A 34 14.82 1.32 9.41
C THR A 34 14.72 2.71 10.05
N LYS A 35 15.10 2.80 11.33
CA LYS A 35 15.23 4.09 12.03
C LYS A 35 16.17 5.06 11.30
N ASN A 36 17.29 4.56 10.77
CA ASN A 36 18.29 5.41 10.09
C ASN A 36 17.76 5.98 8.77
N GLU A 37 16.82 5.28 8.14
CA GLU A 37 16.12 5.73 6.94
C GLU A 37 14.91 6.63 7.25
N GLY A 38 14.69 6.97 8.52
CA GLY A 38 13.57 7.81 8.97
C GLY A 38 12.24 7.06 9.13
N GLY A 39 12.28 5.72 9.14
CA GLY A 39 11.14 4.84 9.32
C GLY A 39 10.72 4.66 10.78
N ARG A 40 10.27 3.44 11.11
CA ARG A 40 9.80 3.12 12.47
C ARG A 40 10.95 2.79 13.41
N HIS A 41 10.75 3.07 14.69
CA HIS A 41 11.64 2.61 15.77
C HIS A 41 11.21 1.25 16.34
N THR A 42 9.92 0.93 16.22
CA THR A 42 9.29 -0.24 16.82
C THR A 42 8.63 -1.10 15.76
N ALA A 43 8.50 -2.39 16.05
CA ALA A 43 7.78 -3.33 15.22
C ALA A 43 6.32 -2.92 14.98
N PHE A 44 5.70 -3.53 13.99
CA PHE A 44 4.23 -3.54 13.85
C PHE A 44 3.70 -4.98 13.75
N PHE A 45 2.42 -5.11 14.04
CA PHE A 45 1.69 -6.38 14.08
C PHE A 45 0.62 -6.42 12.99
N SER A 46 -0.01 -7.58 12.84
CA SER A 46 -1.20 -7.72 12.00
C SER A 46 -2.31 -6.76 12.46
N ASN A 47 -3.18 -6.34 11.54
CA ASN A 47 -4.18 -5.29 11.72
C ASN A 47 -3.63 -3.86 11.90
N TYR A 48 -2.34 -3.63 11.64
CA TYR A 48 -1.81 -2.28 11.50
C TYR A 48 -2.50 -1.55 10.33
N ILE A 49 -2.90 -0.29 10.55
CA ILE A 49 -3.71 0.51 9.60
C ILE A 49 -2.95 1.77 9.13
N PRO A 50 -1.91 1.65 8.28
CA PRO A 50 -1.23 2.79 7.70
C PRO A 50 -2.02 3.42 6.53
N GLN A 51 -1.51 4.55 6.05
CA GLN A 51 -1.92 5.17 4.79
C GLN A 51 -1.06 4.65 3.64
N PHE A 52 -1.69 4.07 2.63
CA PHE A 52 -1.06 3.61 1.39
C PHE A 52 -1.08 4.73 0.38
N TYR A 53 0.10 5.17 -0.03
CA TYR A 53 0.27 6.17 -1.07
C TYR A 53 0.54 5.49 -2.40
N PHE A 54 -0.50 5.42 -3.23
CA PHE A 54 -0.42 4.99 -4.62
C PHE A 54 -0.31 6.24 -5.50
N ARG A 55 0.88 6.48 -6.06
CA ARG A 55 1.18 7.67 -6.86
C ARG A 55 0.82 8.97 -6.12
N THR A 56 -0.38 9.53 -6.35
CA THR A 56 -0.86 10.79 -5.75
C THR A 56 -1.91 10.61 -4.66
N THR A 57 -2.38 9.38 -4.41
CA THR A 57 -3.54 9.12 -3.56
C THR A 57 -3.14 8.35 -2.31
N GLY A 58 -3.54 8.85 -1.13
CA GLY A 58 -3.30 8.22 0.17
C GLY A 58 -4.56 7.55 0.72
N ILE A 59 -4.65 6.22 0.72
CA ILE A 59 -5.83 5.46 1.21
C ILE A 59 -5.43 4.65 2.44
N CYS A 60 -6.19 4.73 3.53
CA CYS A 60 -5.98 3.84 4.68
C CYS A 60 -6.27 2.38 4.31
N GLY A 61 -5.47 1.46 4.82
CA GLY A 61 -5.68 0.02 4.61
C GLY A 61 -5.13 -0.80 5.76
N LYS A 62 -5.62 -2.03 5.91
CA LYS A 62 -5.17 -2.98 6.91
C LYS A 62 -4.10 -3.90 6.32
N ILE A 63 -3.11 -4.24 7.14
CA ILE A 63 -2.11 -5.26 6.82
C ILE A 63 -2.49 -6.57 7.50
N GLU A 64 -2.59 -7.64 6.73
CA GLU A 64 -2.75 -9.02 7.22
C GLU A 64 -1.43 -9.76 7.04
N LEU A 65 -0.73 -9.99 8.16
CA LEU A 65 0.52 -10.74 8.15
C LEU A 65 0.27 -12.24 7.93
N PRO A 66 1.21 -12.97 7.30
CA PRO A 66 1.14 -14.43 7.22
C PRO A 66 1.06 -15.08 8.62
N LEU A 67 0.39 -16.24 8.74
CA LEU A 67 0.17 -16.95 10.01
C LEU A 67 1.47 -17.25 10.80
N HIS A 68 2.61 -17.36 10.13
CA HIS A 68 3.91 -17.64 10.74
C HIS A 68 4.70 -16.38 11.12
N VAL A 69 4.18 -15.19 10.80
CA VAL A 69 4.82 -13.90 11.07
C VAL A 69 3.99 -13.13 12.09
N ASN A 70 4.43 -13.14 13.34
CA ASN A 70 3.74 -12.44 14.43
C ASN A 70 3.98 -10.93 14.39
N MET A 71 5.17 -10.50 13.97
CA MET A 71 5.58 -9.10 13.95
C MET A 71 6.58 -8.85 12.82
N VAL A 72 6.67 -7.59 12.39
CA VAL A 72 7.62 -7.14 11.37
C VAL A 72 8.51 -6.05 11.96
N MET A 73 9.83 -6.24 11.86
CA MET A 73 10.82 -5.31 12.38
C MET A 73 11.19 -4.26 11.31
N PRO A 74 11.59 -3.05 11.72
CA PRO A 74 12.24 -2.10 10.81
C PRO A 74 13.48 -2.73 10.17
N GLY A 75 13.56 -2.71 8.84
CA GLY A 75 14.60 -3.38 8.05
C GLY A 75 14.14 -4.71 7.42
N ASP A 76 13.00 -5.26 7.83
CA ASP A 76 12.48 -6.51 7.26
C ASP A 76 11.84 -6.30 5.88
N SER A 77 11.94 -7.34 5.05
CA SER A 77 11.18 -7.47 3.82
C SER A 77 10.23 -8.65 3.93
N ILE A 78 8.93 -8.42 3.72
CA ILE A 78 7.91 -9.48 3.81
C ILE A 78 6.93 -9.41 2.64
N THR A 79 6.25 -10.52 2.38
CA THR A 79 5.07 -10.57 1.51
C THR A 79 3.83 -10.75 2.38
N ALA A 80 2.82 -9.91 2.18
CA ALA A 80 1.61 -9.92 3.00
C ALA A 80 0.37 -9.61 2.16
N THR A 81 -0.81 -9.82 2.75
CA THR A 81 -2.09 -9.43 2.18
C THR A 81 -2.52 -8.09 2.74
N PHE A 82 -3.12 -7.25 1.91
CA PHE A 82 -3.51 -5.89 2.25
C PHE A 82 -4.97 -5.64 1.83
N GLU A 83 -5.72 -4.92 2.68
CA GLU A 83 -7.10 -4.53 2.41
C GLU A 83 -7.27 -3.02 2.54
N LEU A 84 -7.59 -2.34 1.44
CA LEU A 84 -7.87 -0.91 1.42
C LEU A 84 -9.29 -0.62 1.90
N MET A 85 -9.44 0.47 2.65
CA MET A 85 -10.75 0.96 3.12
C MET A 85 -11.63 1.43 1.94
N LEU A 86 -11.01 2.04 0.93
CA LEU A 86 -11.64 2.50 -0.30
C LEU A 86 -11.04 1.77 -1.51
N PRO A 87 -11.85 1.45 -2.54
CA PRO A 87 -11.35 0.75 -3.72
C PRO A 87 -10.42 1.66 -4.53
N ALA A 88 -9.34 1.09 -5.05
CA ALA A 88 -8.34 1.78 -5.87
C ALA A 88 -8.02 1.01 -7.15
N PRO A 89 -7.58 1.67 -8.23
CA PRO A 89 -7.04 0.98 -9.39
C PRO A 89 -5.70 0.35 -9.02
N LEU A 90 -5.69 -0.98 -8.93
CA LEU A 90 -4.52 -1.78 -8.57
C LEU A 90 -4.08 -2.64 -9.76
N GLU A 91 -2.78 -2.70 -9.99
CA GLU A 91 -2.16 -3.51 -11.04
C GLU A 91 -0.88 -4.17 -10.47
N PRO A 92 -0.56 -5.42 -10.86
CA PRO A 92 0.73 -6.03 -10.52
C PRO A 92 1.89 -5.15 -10.99
N GLY A 93 2.91 -5.00 -10.15
CA GLY A 93 4.04 -4.11 -10.38
C GLY A 93 3.81 -2.66 -9.96
N LEU A 94 2.59 -2.28 -9.55
CA LEU A 94 2.32 -0.95 -9.01
C LEU A 94 3.08 -0.75 -7.69
N ARG A 95 3.89 0.30 -7.64
CA ARG A 95 4.65 0.69 -6.45
C ARG A 95 3.82 1.61 -5.56
N PHE A 96 4.00 1.47 -4.25
CA PHE A 96 3.36 2.30 -3.25
C PHE A 96 4.28 2.55 -2.06
N THR A 97 3.95 3.55 -1.26
CA THR A 97 4.62 3.79 0.03
C THR A 97 3.62 3.67 1.17
N LEU A 98 4.09 3.19 2.31
CA LEU A 98 3.33 3.16 3.56
C LEU A 98 3.69 4.41 4.34
N ARG A 99 2.68 5.15 4.81
CA ARG A 99 2.86 6.35 5.61
C ARG A 99 2.05 6.32 6.89
N GLU A 100 2.63 6.90 7.93
CA GLU A 100 2.02 7.08 9.26
C GLU A 100 2.52 8.39 9.86
N GLY A 101 1.60 9.19 10.43
CA GLY A 101 1.96 10.47 11.05
C GLY A 101 2.72 11.42 10.12
N GLY A 102 2.47 11.34 8.80
CA GLY A 102 3.18 12.14 7.79
C GLY A 102 4.57 11.63 7.39
N ARG A 103 5.06 10.51 7.96
CA ARG A 103 6.37 9.92 7.63
C ARG A 103 6.21 8.67 6.77
N THR A 104 7.19 8.39 5.92
CA THR A 104 7.25 7.13 5.18
C THR A 104 7.84 6.05 6.07
N VAL A 105 7.10 4.96 6.27
CA VAL A 105 7.49 3.84 7.14
C VAL A 105 7.85 2.59 6.35
N GLY A 106 7.51 2.54 5.07
CA GLY A 106 7.86 1.43 4.20
C GLY A 106 7.59 1.72 2.73
N ALA A 107 8.10 0.86 1.87
CA ALA A 107 7.87 0.87 0.43
C ALA A 107 7.43 -0.52 -0.03
N GLY A 108 6.57 -0.58 -1.04
CA GLY A 108 6.03 -1.85 -1.50
C GLY A 108 5.73 -1.89 -3.00
N MET A 109 5.53 -3.10 -3.48
CA MET A 109 5.12 -3.39 -4.85
C MET A 109 4.04 -4.46 -4.86
N VAL A 110 2.93 -4.16 -5.53
CA VAL A 110 1.81 -5.09 -5.72
C VAL A 110 2.31 -6.30 -6.50
N THR A 111 2.16 -7.50 -5.93
CA THR A 111 2.51 -8.76 -6.58
C THR A 111 1.30 -9.37 -7.25
N ARG A 112 0.13 -9.30 -6.60
CA ARG A 112 -1.12 -9.87 -7.11
C ARG A 112 -2.32 -9.05 -6.65
N VAL A 113 -3.29 -8.85 -7.55
CA VAL A 113 -4.55 -8.18 -7.24
C VAL A 113 -5.62 -9.23 -6.90
N MET A 114 -6.42 -8.97 -5.87
CA MET A 114 -7.50 -9.85 -5.40
C MET A 114 -8.84 -9.14 -5.52
N SER A 115 -9.92 -9.90 -5.75
CA SER A 115 -11.29 -9.38 -5.86
C SER A 115 -11.88 -9.05 -4.49
#